data_AF-A0A2C9M139-F1
#
_entry.id   AF-A0A2C9M139-F1
#
_cell.length_a   1.000
_cell.length_b   1.000
_cell.length_c   1.000
_cell.angle_alpha   90.00
_cell.angle_beta   90.00
_cell.angle_gamma   90.00
#
_symmetry.space_group_name_H-M   'P 1'
#
loop_
_entity.id
_entity.type
_entity.pdbx_description
1 polymer ?
#
loop_
_entity_poly.entity_id
_entity_poly.type
_entity_poly.pdbx_seq_one_letter_code
_entity_poly.pdbx_strand_id
1 'polypeptide(L)'
;MNCLQTFVLMLSVLWLSADAESSNIKNIKLKRTLLGHGFHRDLITRLTLPPGITASLSKPQCTLLLIETLPSGVYADPYQLNSLKLFGGSQVLFDSPVNVENAEFLSRSHELYIFVNVSDHFTKDSTNHTEIDVSFPIHARYHKPSPDKTHAIVTILHPSLYSNCSESDVTSSITAPCDLSNTSICDWVPLTYLSTSAPLTLYVPVGQESHKPIVILVTLLVSITVSALLVKVMWISQTAKHDKHS
;
A
#
# COMPACT_ATOMS: atom_id res chain seq x y z
N MET A 1 67.36 32.05 4.17
CA MET A 1 67.06 30.62 3.93
C MET A 1 65.95 30.23 4.90
N ASN A 2 64.83 29.74 4.36
CA ASN A 2 63.80 28.93 5.05
C ASN A 2 62.75 29.64 5.92
N CYS A 3 61.85 30.41 5.31
CA CYS A 3 60.50 30.62 5.90
C CYS A 3 59.38 30.73 4.84
N LEU A 4 59.71 31.04 3.58
CA LEU A 4 58.72 31.19 2.51
C LEU A 4 58.32 29.87 1.83
N GLN A 5 59.11 28.80 2.02
CA GLN A 5 58.92 27.52 1.34
C GLN A 5 57.94 26.59 2.09
N THR A 6 57.68 26.83 3.38
CA THR A 6 56.77 26.02 4.20
C THR A 6 55.31 26.48 4.11
N PHE A 7 55.04 27.73 3.75
CA PHE A 7 53.66 28.23 3.65
C PHE A 7 52.95 27.79 2.35
N VAL A 8 53.71 27.59 1.26
CA VAL A 8 53.18 27.14 -0.03
C VAL A 8 52.75 25.66 0.01
N LEU A 9 53.41 24.85 0.85
CA LEU A 9 53.08 23.43 1.04
C LEU A 9 51.84 23.19 1.91
N MET A 10 51.40 24.16 2.71
CA MET A 10 50.15 24.03 3.51
C MET A 10 48.92 24.51 2.74
N LEU A 11 49.06 25.36 1.71
CA LEU A 11 47.94 25.73 0.84
C LEU A 11 47.68 24.74 -0.30
N SER A 12 48.67 23.92 -0.69
CA SER A 12 48.50 22.88 -1.72
C SER A 12 47.87 21.59 -1.18
N VAL A 13 47.85 21.38 0.14
CA VAL A 13 47.26 20.18 0.78
C VAL A 13 45.79 20.35 1.13
N LEU A 14 45.26 21.58 1.12
CA LEU A 14 43.83 21.87 1.31
C LEU A 14 43.01 21.86 0.00
N TRP A 15 43.63 21.51 -1.13
CA TRP A 15 42.99 21.43 -2.46
C TRP A 15 42.90 20.00 -3.01
N LEU A 16 42.99 18.97 -2.15
CA LEU A 16 42.83 17.56 -2.52
C LEU A 16 41.89 16.82 -1.56
N SER A 17 40.72 17.41 -1.33
CA SER A 17 39.49 16.66 -1.08
C SER A 17 38.33 17.48 -1.63
N ALA A 18 38.44 17.90 -2.89
CA ALA A 18 37.26 17.92 -3.72
C ALA A 18 36.92 16.44 -3.90
N ASP A 19 35.97 15.94 -3.10
CA ASP A 19 35.26 14.73 -3.47
C ASP A 19 34.74 14.98 -4.88
N ALA A 20 35.44 14.38 -5.84
CA ALA A 20 34.86 14.09 -7.12
C ALA A 20 33.66 13.21 -6.79
N GLU A 21 32.49 13.84 -6.69
CA GLU A 21 31.20 13.17 -6.67
C GLU A 21 31.07 12.49 -8.03
N SER A 22 31.70 11.32 -8.10
CA SER A 22 31.82 10.50 -9.26
C SER A 22 30.43 10.03 -9.64
N SER A 23 29.99 10.53 -10.80
CA SER A 23 29.17 9.82 -11.76
C SER A 23 27.76 9.40 -11.32
N ASN A 24 26.77 10.10 -11.88
CA ASN A 24 25.58 9.49 -12.49
C ASN A 24 24.73 8.62 -11.53
N ILE A 25 23.90 9.27 -10.72
CA ILE A 25 22.89 8.59 -9.89
C ILE A 25 21.83 7.95 -10.81
N LYS A 26 22.11 6.73 -11.24
CA LYS A 26 21.16 5.80 -11.90
C LYS A 26 20.20 5.19 -10.88
N ASN A 27 19.69 5.97 -9.94
CA ASN A 27 18.85 5.42 -8.88
C ASN A 27 17.40 5.79 -9.12
N ILE A 28 16.56 4.77 -9.21
CA ILE A 28 15.11 4.90 -9.15
C ILE A 28 14.76 5.55 -7.81
N LYS A 29 13.86 6.52 -7.79
CA LYS A 29 13.32 7.07 -6.53
C LYS A 29 11.91 6.57 -6.30
N LEU A 30 11.60 6.27 -5.05
CA LEU A 30 10.27 5.84 -4.63
C LEU A 30 9.75 6.79 -3.56
N LYS A 31 8.52 7.28 -3.73
CA LYS A 31 7.81 8.11 -2.75
C LYS A 31 6.44 7.51 -2.51
N ARG A 32 6.05 7.38 -1.24
CA ARG A 32 4.75 6.84 -0.85
C ARG A 32 3.94 7.86 -0.08
N THR A 33 2.64 7.86 -0.33
CA THR A 33 1.67 8.74 0.34
C THR A 33 0.36 8.00 0.56
N LEU A 34 -0.33 8.32 1.67
CA LEU A 34 -1.72 7.93 1.91
C LEU A 34 -2.60 9.16 1.73
N LEU A 35 -3.59 9.10 0.84
CA LEU A 35 -4.59 10.15 0.68
C LEU A 35 -5.92 9.77 1.36
N GLY A 36 -6.72 10.78 1.66
CA GLY A 36 -8.01 10.63 2.33
C GLY A 36 -7.91 10.58 3.85
N HIS A 37 -9.04 10.28 4.51
CA HIS A 37 -9.21 10.22 5.97
C HIS A 37 -10.04 8.99 6.39
N GLY A 38 -9.96 8.58 7.66
CA GLY A 38 -10.72 7.44 8.18
C GLY A 38 -10.15 6.08 7.77
N PHE A 39 -11.04 5.09 7.59
CA PHE A 39 -10.73 3.68 7.33
C PHE A 39 -10.45 3.38 5.86
N HIS A 40 -10.98 4.18 4.94
CA HIS A 40 -10.71 4.07 3.51
C HIS A 40 -9.67 5.13 3.11
N ARG A 41 -8.56 4.70 2.50
CA ARG A 41 -7.47 5.58 2.06
C ARG A 41 -6.99 5.13 0.69
N ASP A 42 -6.48 6.07 -0.09
CA ASP A 42 -5.78 5.73 -1.33
C ASP A 42 -4.28 5.66 -1.06
N LEU A 43 -3.70 4.50 -1.34
CA LEU A 43 -2.26 4.29 -1.30
C LEU A 43 -1.67 4.68 -2.64
N ILE A 44 -0.77 5.67 -2.62
CA ILE A 44 -0.06 6.14 -3.80
C ILE A 44 1.42 5.81 -3.66
N THR A 45 1.95 5.08 -4.64
CA THR A 45 3.37 4.81 -4.82
C THR A 45 3.81 5.48 -6.10
N ARG A 46 4.64 6.52 -5.96
CA ARG A 46 5.26 7.24 -7.08
C ARG A 46 6.66 6.74 -7.30
N LEU A 47 6.94 6.29 -8.52
CA LEU A 47 8.28 5.95 -9.01
C LEU A 47 8.78 7.09 -9.89
N THR A 48 10.00 7.55 -9.65
CA THR A 48 10.70 8.50 -10.53
C THR A 48 11.89 7.79 -11.15
N LEU A 49 11.82 7.57 -12.46
CA LEU A 49 12.82 6.85 -13.24
C LEU A 49 13.73 7.85 -13.99
N PRO A 50 15.07 7.71 -13.88
CA PRO A 50 15.99 8.52 -14.65
C PRO A 50 16.04 8.06 -16.13
N PRO A 51 16.32 8.96 -17.10
CA PRO A 51 16.27 8.68 -18.53
C PRO A 51 16.99 7.40 -18.98
N GLY A 52 18.17 7.12 -18.40
CA GLY A 52 18.96 5.94 -18.76
C GLY A 52 18.28 4.62 -18.37
N ILE A 53 17.54 4.59 -17.26
CA ILE A 53 16.76 3.42 -16.82
C ILE A 53 15.44 3.37 -17.59
N THR A 54 14.76 4.51 -17.76
CA THR A 54 13.52 4.59 -18.54
C THR A 54 13.69 3.97 -19.92
N ALA A 55 14.75 4.32 -20.66
CA ALA A 55 14.97 3.77 -22.00
C ALA A 55 15.12 2.24 -22.02
N SER A 56 15.72 1.65 -20.98
CA SER A 56 15.81 0.19 -20.84
C SER A 56 14.46 -0.44 -20.49
N LEU A 57 13.66 0.25 -19.67
CA LEU A 57 12.37 -0.24 -19.19
C LEU A 57 11.20 0.05 -20.15
N SER A 58 11.37 0.94 -21.12
CA SER A 58 10.34 1.23 -22.13
C SER A 58 10.41 0.29 -23.34
N LYS A 59 11.24 -0.77 -23.30
CA LYS A 59 11.29 -1.77 -24.36
C LYS A 59 9.95 -2.52 -24.45
N PRO A 60 9.52 -2.94 -25.65
CA PRO A 60 8.32 -3.78 -25.78
C PRO A 60 8.50 -5.06 -24.96
N GLN A 61 7.43 -5.50 -24.29
CA GLN A 61 7.39 -6.67 -23.38
C GLN A 61 8.14 -6.48 -22.05
N CYS A 62 8.58 -5.25 -21.76
CA CYS A 62 9.14 -4.92 -20.45
C CYS A 62 8.03 -4.52 -19.47
N THR A 63 7.98 -5.21 -18.35
CA THR A 63 7.05 -4.97 -17.25
C THR A 63 7.81 -4.75 -15.96
N LEU A 64 7.36 -3.79 -15.17
CA LEU A 64 7.74 -3.63 -13.78
C LEU A 64 6.75 -4.37 -12.88
N LEU A 65 7.28 -5.03 -11.87
CA LEU A 65 6.49 -5.67 -10.83
C LEU A 65 6.78 -5.00 -9.49
N LEU A 66 5.74 -4.49 -8.85
CA LEU A 66 5.81 -4.10 -7.44
C LEU A 66 5.14 -5.21 -6.62
N ILE A 67 5.87 -5.76 -5.65
CA ILE A 67 5.31 -6.67 -4.66
C ILE A 67 5.05 -5.86 -3.39
N GLU A 68 3.78 -5.67 -3.07
CA GLU A 68 3.32 -4.92 -1.91
C GLU A 68 2.80 -5.89 -0.84
N THR A 69 3.42 -5.86 0.35
CA THR A 69 2.96 -6.65 1.49
C THR A 69 2.07 -5.79 2.38
N LEU A 70 0.76 -6.10 2.40
CA LEU A 70 -0.18 -5.44 3.29
C LEU A 70 -0.25 -6.20 4.64
N PRO A 71 -0.05 -5.52 5.78
CA PRO A 71 -0.16 -6.16 7.10
C PRO A 71 -1.61 -6.51 7.43
N SER A 72 -1.83 -7.36 8.43
CA SER A 72 -3.16 -7.84 8.87
C SER A 72 -4.14 -6.70 9.17
N GLY A 73 -3.68 -5.52 9.56
CA GLY A 73 -4.52 -4.38 9.91
C GLY A 73 -5.15 -3.63 8.73
N VAL A 74 -4.76 -3.92 7.49
CA VAL A 74 -5.32 -3.31 6.28
C VAL A 74 -5.56 -4.36 5.19
N TYR A 75 -6.35 -4.01 4.17
CA TYR A 75 -6.50 -4.80 2.95
C TYR A 75 -6.86 -3.93 1.75
N ALA A 76 -6.60 -4.42 0.55
CA ALA A 76 -7.19 -3.89 -0.68
C ALA A 76 -8.39 -4.74 -1.07
N ASP A 77 -9.51 -4.11 -1.45
CA ASP A 77 -10.74 -4.82 -1.84
C ASP A 77 -10.62 -5.34 -3.29
N PRO A 78 -10.58 -6.67 -3.53
CA PRO A 78 -10.47 -7.22 -4.87
C PRO A 78 -11.60 -6.80 -5.82
N TYR A 79 -12.82 -6.63 -5.30
CA TYR A 79 -13.98 -6.24 -6.10
C TYR A 79 -13.88 -4.79 -6.55
N GLN A 80 -13.43 -3.90 -5.64
CA GLN A 80 -13.19 -2.50 -5.95
C GLN A 80 -12.06 -2.36 -6.99
N LEU A 81 -10.94 -3.07 -6.82
CA LEU A 81 -9.83 -3.03 -7.78
C LEU A 81 -10.25 -3.56 -9.15
N ASN A 82 -11.02 -4.65 -9.20
CA ASN A 82 -11.51 -5.19 -10.47
C ASN A 82 -12.42 -4.19 -11.20
N SER A 83 -13.23 -3.42 -10.47
CA SER A 83 -14.04 -2.34 -11.06
C SER A 83 -13.17 -1.20 -11.58
N LEU A 84 -12.16 -0.77 -10.82
CA LEU A 84 -11.24 0.31 -11.19
C LEU A 84 -10.39 -0.03 -12.41
N LYS A 85 -10.07 -1.32 -12.63
CA LYS A 85 -9.32 -1.79 -13.81
C LYS A 85 -9.96 -1.34 -15.13
N LEU A 86 -11.29 -1.30 -15.20
CA LEU A 86 -12.02 -0.85 -16.40
C LEU A 86 -11.80 0.64 -16.73
N PHE A 87 -11.36 1.42 -15.75
CA PHE A 87 -11.12 2.86 -15.87
C PHE A 87 -9.63 3.20 -15.81
N GLY A 88 -8.74 2.24 -16.10
CA GLY A 88 -7.30 2.44 -16.09
C GLY A 88 -6.67 2.39 -14.69
N GLY A 89 -7.36 1.77 -13.72
CA GLY A 89 -6.79 1.49 -12.39
C GLY A 89 -5.63 0.50 -12.43
N SER A 90 -4.88 0.44 -11.33
CA SER A 90 -3.70 -0.42 -11.18
C SER A 90 -4.00 -1.90 -11.47
N GLN A 91 -3.09 -2.56 -12.17
CA GLN A 91 -3.19 -3.99 -12.46
C GLN A 91 -2.67 -4.80 -11.28
N VAL A 92 -3.57 -5.22 -10.39
CA VAL A 92 -3.23 -5.94 -9.15
C VAL A 92 -3.71 -7.39 -9.19
N LEU A 93 -2.80 -8.31 -8.86
CA LEU A 93 -3.06 -9.72 -8.59
C LEU A 93 -2.80 -10.02 -7.12
N PHE A 94 -3.70 -10.76 -6.48
CA PHE A 94 -3.60 -11.14 -5.07
C PHE A 94 -2.95 -12.52 -4.93
N ASP A 95 -2.11 -12.69 -3.91
CA ASP A 95 -1.52 -14.00 -3.55
C ASP A 95 -2.57 -15.02 -3.07
N SER A 96 -3.66 -14.52 -2.49
CA SER A 96 -4.66 -15.30 -1.78
C SER A 96 -6.02 -14.59 -1.75
N PRO A 97 -7.14 -15.31 -1.56
CA PRO A 97 -8.45 -14.69 -1.42
C PRO A 97 -8.53 -13.76 -0.19
N VAL A 98 -9.00 -12.53 -0.41
CA VAL A 98 -9.16 -11.55 0.66
C VAL A 98 -10.59 -11.59 1.21
N ASN A 99 -10.74 -11.97 2.48
CA ASN A 99 -12.01 -11.80 3.18
C ASN A 99 -12.10 -10.36 3.69
N VAL A 100 -12.99 -9.56 3.09
CA VAL A 100 -13.18 -8.13 3.43
C VAL A 100 -13.87 -7.91 4.77
N GLU A 101 -14.57 -8.91 5.29
CA GLU A 101 -15.34 -8.84 6.54
C GLU A 101 -14.51 -9.19 7.79
N ASN A 102 -13.35 -9.84 7.60
CA ASN A 102 -12.52 -10.25 8.72
C ASN A 102 -11.93 -9.05 9.47
N ALA A 103 -11.93 -9.14 10.80
CA ALA A 103 -11.16 -8.26 11.66
C ALA A 103 -9.65 -8.53 11.56
N GLU A 104 -8.83 -7.60 12.05
CA GLU A 104 -7.36 -7.69 12.00
C GLU A 104 -6.85 -8.99 12.65
N PHE A 105 -7.34 -9.33 13.84
CA PHE A 105 -6.89 -10.49 14.61
C PHE A 105 -7.31 -11.85 14.02
N LEU A 106 -8.15 -11.85 12.98
CA LEU A 106 -8.52 -13.04 12.20
C LEU A 106 -7.89 -13.02 10.80
N SER A 107 -7.17 -11.95 10.47
CA SER A 107 -6.57 -11.73 9.16
C SER A 107 -5.08 -12.03 9.21
N ARG A 108 -4.51 -12.28 8.03
CA ARG A 108 -3.07 -12.44 7.83
C ARG A 108 -2.56 -11.31 6.93
N SER A 109 -1.26 -11.08 6.95
CA SER A 109 -0.62 -10.30 5.89
C SER A 109 -0.83 -10.99 4.55
N HIS A 110 -0.97 -10.21 3.49
CA HIS A 110 -1.15 -10.71 2.13
C HIS A 110 -0.32 -9.87 1.16
N GLU A 111 0.10 -10.50 0.08
CA GLU A 111 0.91 -9.88 -0.96
C GLU A 111 0.07 -9.52 -2.18
N LEU A 112 0.38 -8.35 -2.74
CA LEU A 112 -0.18 -7.85 -3.98
C LEU A 112 0.92 -7.74 -5.03
N TYR A 113 0.70 -8.38 -6.17
CA TYR A 113 1.55 -8.29 -7.35
C TYR A 113 0.98 -7.22 -8.27
N ILE A 114 1.67 -6.10 -8.39
CA ILE A 114 1.21 -4.94 -9.15
C ILE A 114 2.05 -4.81 -10.42
N PHE A 115 1.42 -5.02 -11.57
CA PHE A 115 2.06 -4.99 -12.87
C PHE A 115 1.98 -3.59 -13.47
N VAL A 116 3.12 -3.06 -13.89
CA VAL A 116 3.25 -1.70 -14.40
C VAL A 116 4.00 -1.74 -15.71
N ASN A 117 3.33 -1.31 -16.78
CA ASN A 117 3.96 -1.15 -18.08
C ASN A 117 4.47 0.30 -18.23
N VAL A 118 5.79 0.48 -18.32
CA VAL A 118 6.40 1.81 -18.41
C VAL A 118 6.02 2.53 -19.70
N SER A 119 5.73 1.80 -20.79
CA SER A 119 5.33 2.44 -22.06
C SER A 119 4.01 3.20 -21.97
N ASP A 120 3.16 2.83 -21.02
CA ASP A 120 1.81 3.39 -20.88
C ASP A 120 1.82 4.68 -20.04
N HIS A 121 2.95 4.97 -19.38
CA HIS A 121 3.12 6.09 -18.45
C HIS A 121 4.28 7.01 -18.90
N PHE A 122 3.97 7.97 -19.79
CA PHE A 122 4.93 9.00 -20.22
C PHE A 122 4.53 10.38 -19.72
N THR A 123 4.65 10.62 -18.42
CA THR A 123 4.75 11.97 -17.87
C THR A 123 6.22 12.26 -17.59
N LYS A 124 6.78 13.23 -18.34
CA LYS A 124 8.14 13.73 -18.08
C LYS A 124 8.07 14.91 -17.12
N ASP A 125 8.82 14.84 -16.04
CA ASP A 125 9.07 16.02 -15.19
C ASP A 125 10.01 17.00 -15.92
N SER A 126 10.03 18.24 -15.44
CA SER A 126 10.94 19.34 -15.75
C SER A 126 12.42 18.95 -15.86
N THR A 127 12.85 17.87 -15.20
CA THR A 127 14.22 17.33 -15.25
C THR A 127 14.39 16.12 -16.20
N ASN A 128 13.45 15.88 -17.13
CA ASN A 128 13.41 14.73 -18.05
C ASN A 128 13.30 13.34 -17.37
N HIS A 129 12.95 13.27 -16.09
CA HIS A 129 12.63 12.01 -15.43
C HIS A 129 11.22 11.55 -15.80
N THR A 130 11.01 10.23 -15.87
CA THR A 130 9.67 9.65 -16.04
C THR A 130 9.05 9.41 -14.68
N GLU A 131 7.86 9.95 -14.44
CA GLU A 131 7.09 9.68 -13.23
C GLU A 131 6.00 8.63 -13.51
N ILE A 132 5.88 7.66 -12.63
CA ILE A 132 4.83 6.64 -12.69
C ILE A 132 4.13 6.61 -11.35
N ASP A 133 2.83 6.88 -11.37
CA ASP A 133 1.97 6.81 -10.20
C ASP A 133 1.17 5.51 -10.23
N VAL A 134 1.45 4.65 -9.25
CA VAL A 134 0.65 3.46 -8.95
C VAL A 134 -0.23 3.80 -7.77
N SER A 135 -1.53 3.70 -7.93
CA SER A 135 -2.47 4.00 -6.85
C SER A 135 -3.60 2.99 -6.75
N PHE A 136 -4.00 2.69 -5.51
CA PHE A 136 -5.14 1.83 -5.24
C PHE A 136 -5.71 2.06 -3.83
N PRO A 137 -7.02 1.82 -3.64
CA PRO A 137 -7.68 1.95 -2.35
C PRO A 137 -7.26 0.84 -1.37
N ILE A 138 -7.03 1.23 -0.13
CA ILE A 138 -6.85 0.34 1.02
C ILE A 138 -7.86 0.66 2.12
N HIS A 139 -8.20 -0.37 2.88
CA HIS A 139 -9.19 -0.33 3.95
C HIS A 139 -8.58 -0.82 5.24
N ALA A 140 -8.73 -0.06 6.32
CA ALA A 140 -8.37 -0.51 7.66
C ALA A 140 -9.35 -1.57 8.17
N ARG A 141 -8.82 -2.58 8.86
CA ARG A 141 -9.63 -3.59 9.54
C ARG A 141 -9.94 -3.17 10.96
N TYR A 142 -11.05 -3.66 11.50
CA TYR A 142 -11.35 -3.52 12.92
C TYR A 142 -10.34 -4.30 13.76
N HIS A 143 -9.84 -3.66 14.81
CA HIS A 143 -8.91 -4.26 15.77
C HIS A 143 -9.64 -4.59 17.07
N LYS A 144 -9.00 -5.41 17.91
CA LYS A 144 -9.52 -5.66 19.27
C LYS A 144 -9.58 -4.35 20.06
N PRO A 145 -10.56 -4.23 20.98
CA PRO A 145 -10.54 -3.15 21.95
C PRO A 145 -9.25 -3.21 22.78
N SER A 146 -8.85 -2.08 23.33
CA SER A 146 -7.64 -1.96 24.13
C SER A 146 -7.98 -1.43 25.54
N PRO A 147 -7.25 -1.84 26.58
CA PRO A 147 -7.40 -1.26 27.91
C PRO A 147 -6.93 0.19 27.94
N ASP A 148 -5.82 0.50 27.25
CA ASP A 148 -5.11 1.78 27.43
C ASP A 148 -5.00 2.60 26.14
N LYS A 149 -5.09 1.96 24.97
CA LYS A 149 -4.87 2.62 23.69
C LYS A 149 -6.20 3.05 23.07
N THR A 150 -6.21 4.24 22.48
CA THR A 150 -7.34 4.72 21.67
C THR A 150 -7.20 4.36 20.20
N HIS A 151 -5.98 4.03 19.76
CA HIS A 151 -5.69 3.67 18.37
C HIS A 151 -4.74 2.47 18.30
N ALA A 152 -4.98 1.59 17.34
CA ALA A 152 -4.01 0.65 16.82
C ALA A 152 -3.17 1.34 15.74
N ILE A 153 -1.89 0.96 15.67
CA ILE A 153 -0.93 1.49 14.70
C ILE A 153 -0.68 0.39 13.67
N VAL A 154 -0.94 0.68 12.41
CA VAL A 154 -0.66 -0.21 11.29
C VAL A 154 0.44 0.41 10.43
N THR A 155 1.55 -0.29 10.26
CA THR A 155 2.69 0.17 9.47
C THR A 155 2.78 -0.60 8.16
N ILE A 156 2.79 0.11 7.03
CA ILE A 156 2.95 -0.46 5.70
C ILE A 156 4.38 -0.16 5.23
N LEU A 157 5.16 -1.23 5.04
CA LEU A 157 6.55 -1.16 4.59
C LEU A 157 6.62 -0.89 3.09
N HIS A 158 7.75 -0.38 2.60
CA HIS A 158 7.94 -0.12 1.18
C HIS A 158 7.86 -1.40 0.35
N PRO A 159 7.30 -1.34 -0.88
CA PRO A 159 7.18 -2.51 -1.74
C PRO A 159 8.53 -2.92 -2.30
N SER A 160 8.65 -4.18 -2.70
CA SER A 160 9.81 -4.64 -3.48
C SER A 160 9.58 -4.33 -4.96
N LEU A 161 10.63 -3.93 -5.67
CA LEU A 161 10.56 -3.57 -7.09
C LEU A 161 11.37 -4.54 -7.93
N TYR A 162 10.77 -5.05 -9.01
CA TYR A 162 11.39 -5.97 -9.94
C TYR A 162 11.09 -5.62 -11.39
N SER A 163 11.85 -6.25 -12.29
CA SER A 163 11.69 -6.11 -13.74
C SER A 163 12.01 -7.41 -14.45
N ASN A 164 11.27 -7.72 -15.52
CA ASN A 164 11.53 -8.85 -16.39
C ASN A 164 12.37 -8.48 -17.64
N CYS A 165 13.01 -7.30 -17.64
CA CYS A 165 13.56 -6.67 -18.84
C CYS A 165 15.08 -6.84 -19.00
N SER A 166 15.69 -7.60 -18.09
CA SER A 166 17.13 -7.85 -18.05
C SER A 166 17.44 -9.24 -18.59
N GLU A 167 18.59 -9.38 -19.24
CA GLU A 167 19.11 -10.67 -19.66
C GLU A 167 19.56 -11.44 -18.41
N SER A 168 18.85 -12.55 -18.18
CA SER A 168 19.06 -13.82 -17.45
C SER A 168 20.25 -14.08 -16.50
N ASP A 169 21.24 -13.21 -16.37
CA ASP A 169 22.53 -13.52 -15.73
C ASP A 169 22.65 -12.94 -14.31
N VAL A 170 21.52 -12.84 -13.59
CA VAL A 170 21.49 -12.34 -12.21
C VAL A 170 21.10 -13.48 -11.28
N THR A 171 22.01 -13.85 -10.38
CA THR A 171 21.89 -14.96 -9.42
C THR A 171 20.80 -14.77 -8.35
N SER A 172 20.02 -13.70 -8.40
CA SER A 172 19.01 -13.32 -7.39
C SER A 172 17.65 -12.99 -8.02
N SER A 173 17.26 -13.72 -9.08
CA SER A 173 15.91 -13.62 -9.62
C SER A 173 14.89 -14.30 -8.70
N ILE A 174 13.64 -13.82 -8.75
CA ILE A 174 12.49 -14.49 -8.14
C ILE A 174 11.52 -14.91 -9.25
N THR A 175 10.77 -15.98 -9.02
CA THR A 175 9.70 -16.42 -9.92
C THR A 175 8.36 -15.89 -9.44
N ALA A 176 7.61 -15.21 -10.31
CA ALA A 176 6.26 -14.74 -10.02
C ALA A 176 5.42 -14.71 -11.30
N PRO A 177 4.08 -14.64 -11.20
CA PRO A 177 3.21 -14.57 -12.39
C PRO A 177 3.62 -13.42 -13.32
N CYS A 178 3.54 -13.65 -14.63
CA CYS A 178 3.91 -12.64 -15.62
C CYS A 178 2.91 -11.48 -15.73
N ASP A 179 1.64 -11.79 -15.47
CA ASP A 179 0.52 -10.87 -15.64
C ASP A 179 -0.68 -11.26 -14.75
N LEU A 180 -1.78 -10.52 -14.90
CA LEU A 180 -3.04 -10.75 -14.19
C LEU A 180 -3.75 -12.05 -14.54
N SER A 181 -3.44 -12.67 -15.68
CA SER A 181 -4.06 -13.95 -16.07
C SER A 181 -3.58 -15.09 -15.19
N ASN A 182 -2.39 -14.93 -14.59
CA ASN A 182 -1.73 -15.95 -13.79
C ASN A 182 -1.62 -17.31 -14.51
N THR A 183 -1.42 -17.26 -15.84
CA THR A 183 -1.27 -18.47 -16.68
C THR A 183 0.19 -18.85 -16.93
N SER A 184 1.11 -17.89 -16.73
CA SER A 184 2.54 -18.05 -16.97
C SER A 184 3.36 -17.46 -15.83
N ILE A 185 4.54 -18.02 -15.61
CA ILE A 185 5.49 -17.61 -14.58
C ILE A 185 6.71 -17.00 -15.28
N CYS A 186 7.18 -15.88 -14.77
CA CYS A 186 8.32 -15.13 -15.29
C CYS A 186 9.42 -15.05 -14.23
N ASP A 187 10.66 -14.91 -14.70
CA ASP A 187 11.80 -14.56 -13.87
C ASP A 187 11.87 -13.04 -13.71
N TRP A 188 11.95 -12.59 -12.47
CA TRP A 188 11.94 -11.18 -12.10
C TRP A 188 13.26 -10.81 -11.43
N VAL A 189 13.94 -9.82 -12.01
CA VAL A 189 15.20 -9.31 -11.51
C VAL A 189 14.94 -8.15 -10.55
N PRO A 190 15.50 -8.16 -9.33
CA PRO A 190 15.29 -7.09 -8.36
C PRO A 190 15.91 -5.78 -8.85
N LEU A 191 15.19 -4.69 -8.66
CA LEU A 191 15.65 -3.33 -8.91
C LEU A 191 15.85 -2.59 -7.58
N THR A 192 16.99 -1.93 -7.44
CA THR A 192 17.26 -1.08 -6.28
C THR A 192 16.67 0.31 -6.50
N TYR A 193 16.15 0.89 -5.41
CA TYR A 193 15.62 2.24 -5.42
C TYR A 193 15.96 2.97 -4.13
N LEU A 194 15.95 4.30 -4.19
CA LEU A 194 16.05 5.18 -3.04
C LEU A 194 14.66 5.59 -2.58
N SER A 195 14.31 5.19 -1.36
CA SER A 195 13.07 5.61 -0.73
C SER A 195 13.20 7.04 -0.20
N THR A 196 12.30 7.93 -0.64
CA THR A 196 12.27 9.34 -0.23
C THR A 196 11.21 9.64 0.82
N SER A 197 10.46 8.63 1.26
CA SER A 197 9.45 8.73 2.31
C SER A 197 9.65 7.63 3.35
N ALA A 198 9.31 7.90 4.61
CA ALA A 198 9.27 6.87 5.64
C ALA A 198 8.20 5.79 5.33
N PRO A 199 8.25 4.61 5.98
CA PRO A 199 7.14 3.65 5.95
C PRO A 199 5.83 4.33 6.34
N LEU A 200 4.74 3.92 5.72
CA LEU A 200 3.45 4.55 5.94
C LEU A 200 2.87 4.05 7.25
N THR A 201 2.24 4.95 8.01
CA THR A 201 1.62 4.62 9.28
C THR A 201 0.16 5.06 9.29
N LEU A 202 -0.73 4.14 9.62
CA LEU A 202 -2.16 4.36 9.76
C LEU A 202 -2.57 4.20 11.22
N TYR A 203 -3.34 5.17 11.73
CA TYR A 203 -3.92 5.13 13.07
C TYR A 203 -5.38 4.71 12.97
N VAL A 204 -5.69 3.52 13.47
CA VAL A 204 -7.04 2.93 13.42
C VAL A 204 -7.66 3.04 14.82
N PRO A 205 -8.78 3.74 14.99
CA PRO A 205 -9.40 3.87 16.31
C PRO A 205 -9.87 2.51 16.82
N VAL A 206 -9.72 2.29 18.13
CA VAL A 206 -10.13 1.05 18.81
C VAL A 206 -11.07 1.36 19.95
N GLY A 207 -11.94 0.39 20.27
CA GLY A 207 -12.80 0.48 21.44
C GLY A 207 -12.00 0.38 22.75
N GLN A 208 -12.57 0.90 23.83
CA GLN A 208 -12.00 0.75 25.17
C GLN A 208 -12.61 -0.45 25.88
N GLU A 209 -11.75 -1.31 26.44
CA GLU A 209 -12.22 -2.51 27.16
C GLU A 209 -13.07 -2.17 28.39
N SER A 210 -12.79 -1.05 29.05
CA SER A 210 -13.55 -0.56 30.20
C SER A 210 -15.03 -0.26 29.88
N HIS A 211 -15.34 0.06 28.62
CA HIS A 211 -16.71 0.35 28.18
C HIS A 211 -17.50 -0.91 27.82
N LYS A 212 -16.86 -2.08 27.73
CA LYS A 212 -17.52 -3.34 27.39
C LYS A 212 -18.75 -3.66 28.27
N PRO A 213 -18.68 -3.62 29.62
CA PRO A 213 -19.84 -3.99 30.45
C PRO A 213 -21.03 -3.04 30.26
N ILE A 214 -20.79 -1.72 30.17
CA ILE A 214 -21.86 -0.75 30.00
C ILE A 214 -22.50 -0.86 28.61
N VAL A 215 -21.70 -1.05 27.56
CA VAL A 215 -22.21 -1.27 26.19
C VAL A 215 -23.10 -2.51 26.16
N ILE A 216 -22.66 -3.63 26.73
CA ILE A 216 -23.44 -4.87 26.77
C ILE A 216 -24.77 -4.65 27.49
N LEU A 217 -24.75 -4.03 28.67
CA LEU A 217 -25.96 -3.79 29.47
C LEU A 217 -26.97 -2.93 28.70
N VAL A 218 -26.52 -1.80 28.15
CA VAL A 218 -27.39 -0.89 27.41
C VAL A 218 -27.94 -1.55 26.15
N THR A 219 -27.10 -2.24 25.37
CA THR A 219 -27.54 -2.96 24.17
C THR A 219 -28.59 -4.02 24.53
N LEU A 220 -28.37 -4.80 25.58
CA LEU A 220 -29.32 -5.83 25.99
C LEU A 220 -30.68 -5.22 26.40
N LEU A 221 -30.67 -4.17 27.22
CA LEU A 221 -31.89 -3.49 27.64
C LEU A 221 -32.66 -2.92 26.45
N VAL A 222 -31.97 -2.22 25.55
CA VAL A 222 -32.58 -1.66 24.33
C VAL A 222 -33.15 -2.78 23.45
N SER A 223 -32.39 -3.84 23.20
CA SER A 223 -32.84 -4.98 22.40
C SER A 223 -34.09 -5.64 22.97
N ILE A 224 -34.10 -5.95 24.28
CA ILE A 224 -35.27 -6.55 24.95
C ILE A 224 -36.49 -5.62 24.84
N THR A 225 -36.30 -4.33 25.10
CA THR A 225 -37.39 -3.35 25.09
C THR A 225 -37.99 -3.20 23.69
N VAL A 226 -37.15 -3.08 22.67
CA VAL A 226 -37.58 -2.97 21.27
C VAL A 226 -38.28 -4.24 20.82
N SER A 227 -37.72 -5.42 21.12
CA SER A 227 -38.35 -6.70 20.78
C SER A 227 -39.71 -6.86 21.46
N ALA A 228 -39.84 -6.51 22.74
CA ALA A 228 -41.11 -6.58 23.46
C ALA A 228 -42.17 -5.64 22.87
N LEU A 229 -41.78 -4.41 22.50
CA LEU A 229 -42.66 -3.46 21.84
C LEU A 229 -43.13 -3.98 20.47
N LEU A 230 -42.22 -4.54 19.66
CA LEU A 230 -42.57 -5.13 18.37
C LEU A 230 -43.57 -6.29 18.53
N VAL A 231 -43.32 -7.20 19.47
CA VAL A 231 -44.25 -8.32 19.76
C VAL A 231 -45.61 -7.80 20.20
N LYS A 232 -45.66 -6.80 21.08
CA LYS A 232 -46.92 -6.19 21.52
C LYS A 232 -47.70 -5.57 20.36
N VAL A 233 -47.03 -4.84 19.47
CA VAL A 233 -47.66 -4.21 18.30
C VAL A 233 -48.19 -5.28 17.34
N MET A 234 -47.41 -6.32 17.07
CA MET A 234 -47.83 -7.43 16.20
C MET A 234 -49.04 -8.15 16.79
N TRP A 235 -49.05 -8.40 18.10
CA TRP A 235 -50.19 -9.03 18.79
C TRP A 235 -51.47 -8.22 18.64
N ILE A 236 -51.43 -6.91 18.94
CA ILE A 236 -52.58 -6.01 18.80
C ILE A 236 -53.08 -5.95 17.36
N SER A 237 -52.17 -5.94 16.38
CA SER A 237 -52.54 -5.93 14.96
C SER A 237 -53.26 -7.21 14.54
N GLN A 238 -52.82 -8.36 15.05
CA GLN A 238 -53.48 -9.64 14.76
C GLN A 238 -54.87 -9.73 15.39
N THR A 239 -55.02 -9.32 16.65
CA THR A 239 -56.33 -9.32 17.33
C THR A 239 -57.30 -8.37 16.62
N ALA A 240 -56.85 -7.17 16.22
CA ALA A 240 -57.67 -6.22 15.47
C ALA A 240 -58.07 -6.70 14.06
N LYS A 241 -57.29 -7.60 13.45
CA LYS A 241 -57.64 -8.24 12.17
C LYS A 241 -58.65 -9.38 12.36
N HIS A 242 -58.54 -10.12 13.46
CA HIS A 242 -59.47 -11.19 13.80
C HIS A 242 -60.88 -10.64 14.09
N ASP A 243 -60.99 -9.51 14.82
CA ASP A 243 -62.27 -8.88 15.15
C ASP A 243 -63.00 -8.24 13.95
N LYS A 244 -62.33 -8.03 12.80
CA LYS A 244 -62.95 -7.51 11.57
C LYS A 244 -63.53 -8.59 10.65
N HIS A 245 -63.31 -9.88 10.96
CA HIS A 245 -63.75 -11.01 10.14
C HIS A 245 -64.65 -12.01 10.91
N SER A 246 -65.01 -11.71 12.15
CA SER A 246 -66.16 -12.34 12.86
C SER A 246 -67.38 -11.43 12.77
#